data_AF-A0A7X7KRX8-F1
#
_entry.id   AF-A0A7X7KRX8-F1
#
_cell.length_a   1.000
_cell.length_b   1.000
_cell.length_c   1.000
_cell.angle_alpha   90.00
_cell.angle_beta   90.00
_cell.angle_gamma   90.00
#
_symmetry.space_group_name_H-M   'P 1'
#
loop_
_entity.id
_entity.type
_entity.pdbx_description
1 polymer ?
#
loop_
_entity_poly.entity_id
_entity_poly.type
_entity_poly.pdbx_seq_one_letter_code
_entity_poly.pdbx_strand_id
1 'polypeptide(L)'
;FEALGDSVASFKSRYDLVLYVANVETASNQTVARLHWHTMFGLGNNMPWMAAEMPVLFVSLGNPYHLLDVPMIKTYVNAYCNYDHVMEAVVAKIFGRSEFKGQSPVDAFMGKIDTRL
;
A
#
# COMPACT_ATOMS: atom_id res chain seq x y z
N PHE A 1 -16.12 2.95 3.04
CA PHE A 1 -16.32 4.23 2.36
C PHE A 1 -17.17 3.99 1.13
N GLU A 2 -18.41 4.44 1.15
CA GLU A 2 -19.27 4.45 -0.03
C GLU A 2 -19.16 5.86 -0.63
N ALA A 3 -18.56 5.98 -1.81
CA ALA A 3 -18.31 7.29 -2.43
C ALA A 3 -19.59 8.10 -2.74
N LEU A 4 -20.76 7.45 -2.77
CA LEU A 4 -22.05 8.09 -2.95
C LEU A 4 -22.60 8.51 -1.58
N GLY A 5 -22.16 9.67 -1.08
CA GLY A 5 -22.78 10.34 0.07
C GLY A 5 -21.80 10.81 1.16
N ASP A 6 -20.58 10.26 1.21
CA ASP A 6 -19.58 10.65 2.19
C ASP A 6 -18.69 11.81 1.68
N SER A 7 -18.52 12.85 2.49
CA SER A 7 -17.56 13.94 2.24
C SER A 7 -16.17 13.61 2.78
N VAL A 8 -15.14 14.29 2.26
CA VAL A 8 -13.77 14.19 2.79
C VAL A 8 -13.70 14.58 4.27
N ALA A 9 -14.47 15.58 4.71
CA ALA A 9 -14.53 15.98 6.11
C ALA A 9 -15.13 14.88 7.01
N SER A 10 -16.23 14.26 6.59
CA SER A 10 -16.82 13.10 7.28
C SER A 10 -15.81 11.95 7.38
N PHE A 11 -15.11 11.65 6.29
CA PHE A 11 -14.08 10.62 6.27
C PHE A 11 -12.93 10.91 7.25
N LYS A 12 -12.37 12.12 7.25
CA LYS A 12 -11.29 12.53 8.16
C LYS A 12 -11.72 12.55 9.62
N SER A 13 -13.00 12.78 9.91
CA SER A 13 -13.52 12.75 11.29
C SER A 13 -13.64 11.33 11.87
N ARG A 14 -13.69 10.30 11.01
CA ARG A 14 -13.89 8.89 11.41
C ARG A 14 -12.61 8.06 11.43
N TYR A 15 -11.59 8.46 10.68
CA TYR A 15 -10.38 7.66 10.48
C TYR A 15 -9.12 8.52 10.61
N ASP A 16 -8.13 7.99 11.32
CA ASP A 16 -6.85 8.66 11.54
C ASP A 16 -5.74 8.16 10.59
N LEU A 17 -5.90 6.96 10.03
CA LEU A 17 -4.92 6.27 9.18
C LEU A 17 -5.62 5.31 8.21
N VAL A 18 -5.14 5.26 6.96
CA VAL A 18 -5.47 4.18 6.01
C VAL A 18 -4.28 3.24 5.89
N LEU A 19 -4.52 1.94 6.09
CA LEU A 19 -3.55 0.89 5.88
C LEU A 19 -3.92 0.08 4.63
N TYR A 20 -3.05 0.12 3.64
CA TYR A 20 -3.11 -0.76 2.48
C TYR A 20 -2.25 -2.01 2.73
N VAL A 21 -2.84 -3.17 2.49
CA VAL A 21 -2.14 -4.46 2.48
C VAL A 21 -2.31 -5.06 1.10
N ALA A 22 -1.23 -5.10 0.32
CA ALA A 22 -1.26 -5.58 -1.05
C ALA A 22 -0.57 -6.94 -1.16
N ASN A 23 -1.33 -7.96 -1.54
CA ASN A 23 -0.82 -9.28 -1.89
C ASN A 23 -1.04 -9.53 -3.38
N VAL A 24 -0.10 -9.07 -4.20
CA VAL A 24 -0.05 -9.40 -5.63
C VAL A 24 1.09 -10.38 -5.83
N GLU A 25 0.70 -11.64 -6.06
CA GLU A 25 1.62 -12.74 -6.30
C GLU A 25 1.75 -13.01 -7.80
N THR A 26 2.88 -13.57 -8.20
CA THR A 26 3.06 -14.05 -9.56
C THR A 26 2.22 -15.31 -9.75
N ALA A 27 1.17 -15.23 -10.56
CA ALA A 27 0.34 -16.36 -10.93
C ALA A 27 0.60 -16.78 -12.38
N SER A 28 0.44 -18.08 -12.66
CA SER A 28 0.45 -18.58 -14.03
C SER A 28 -0.68 -17.91 -14.84
N ASN A 29 -0.39 -17.58 -16.10
CA ASN A 29 -1.34 -16.94 -17.01
C ASN A 29 -1.73 -15.49 -16.62
N GLN A 30 -1.00 -14.84 -15.70
CA GLN A 30 -1.05 -13.39 -15.52
C GLN A 30 0.12 -12.72 -16.23
N THR A 31 -0.18 -11.77 -17.11
CA THR A 31 0.84 -11.05 -17.91
C THR A 31 1.45 -9.87 -17.15
N VAL A 32 0.78 -9.39 -16.10
CA VAL A 32 1.23 -8.28 -15.25
C VAL A 32 0.99 -8.62 -13.78
N ALA A 33 1.94 -8.22 -12.93
CA ALA A 33 1.81 -8.29 -11.47
C ALA A 33 1.67 -6.86 -10.92
N ARG A 34 0.59 -6.16 -11.27
CA ARG A 34 0.34 -4.75 -10.91
C ARG A 34 -0.86 -4.63 -9.99
N LEU A 35 -0.98 -3.51 -9.29
CA LEU A 35 -2.19 -3.25 -8.49
C LEU A 35 -3.40 -3.08 -9.41
N HIS A 36 -4.45 -3.84 -9.12
CA HIS A 36 -5.74 -3.72 -9.78
C HIS A 36 -6.71 -3.01 -8.85
N TRP A 37 -7.03 -1.76 -9.17
CA TRP A 37 -8.05 -1.01 -8.45
C TRP A 37 -9.44 -1.43 -8.89
N HIS A 38 -10.37 -1.50 -7.95
CA HIS A 38 -11.74 -1.89 -8.25
C HIS A 38 -12.53 -0.63 -8.53
N THR A 39 -12.89 -0.42 -9.79
CA THR A 39 -13.60 0.77 -10.26
C THR A 39 -15.03 0.41 -10.60
N MET A 40 -15.92 0.35 -9.60
CA MET A 40 -17.35 0.27 -9.90
C MET A 40 -17.82 1.61 -10.47
N PHE A 41 -18.33 1.60 -11.71
CA PHE A 41 -18.88 2.78 -12.38
C PHE A 41 -17.92 4.00 -12.43
N GLY A 42 -16.60 3.75 -12.52
CA GLY A 42 -15.59 4.80 -12.53
C GLY A 42 -15.25 5.38 -11.14
N LEU A 43 -15.88 4.88 -10.07
CA LEU A 43 -15.57 5.24 -8.69
C LEU A 43 -14.49 4.29 -8.15
N GLY A 44 -13.24 4.74 -8.16
CA GLY A 44 -12.10 4.01 -7.61
C GLY A 44 -11.99 4.16 -6.09
N ASN A 45 -12.95 3.63 -5.34
CA ASN A 45 -13.04 3.84 -3.88
C ASN A 45 -11.83 3.27 -3.12
N ASN A 46 -11.19 2.23 -3.66
CA ASN A 46 -10.00 1.61 -3.09
C ASN A 46 -8.69 2.23 -3.59
N MET A 47 -8.72 3.11 -4.60
CA MET A 47 -7.53 3.85 -5.04
C MET A 47 -7.07 4.82 -3.94
N PRO A 48 -5.77 5.08 -3.74
CA PRO A 48 -5.26 5.94 -2.66
C PRO A 48 -5.44 7.45 -2.93
N TRP A 49 -6.66 7.86 -3.29
CA TRP A 49 -7.01 9.27 -3.53
C TRP A 49 -6.82 10.15 -2.29
N MET A 50 -6.94 9.56 -1.10
CA MET A 50 -6.84 10.24 0.19
C MET A 50 -5.39 10.43 0.68
N ALA A 51 -4.38 10.03 -0.09
CA ALA A 51 -2.97 10.11 0.33
C ALA A 51 -2.48 11.53 0.66
N ALA A 52 -3.11 12.56 0.08
CA ALA A 52 -2.84 13.95 0.40
C ALA A 52 -3.63 14.46 1.62
N GLU A 53 -4.74 13.80 1.95
CA GLU A 53 -5.71 14.28 2.95
C GLU A 53 -5.46 13.72 4.35
N MET A 54 -4.92 12.50 4.43
CA MET A 54 -4.64 11.81 5.69
C MET A 54 -3.43 10.89 5.59
N PRO A 55 -2.87 10.46 6.74
CA PRO A 55 -1.81 9.47 6.76
C PRO A 55 -2.23 8.17 6.06
N VAL A 56 -1.36 7.68 5.17
CA VAL A 56 -1.54 6.39 4.49
C VAL A 56 -0.26 5.59 4.64
N LEU A 57 -0.42 4.35 5.09
CA LEU A 57 0.63 3.34 5.19
C LEU A 57 0.35 2.24 4.18
N PHE A 58 1.36 1.84 3.42
CA PHE A 58 1.27 0.73 2.47
C PHE A 58 2.23 -0.40 2.83
N VAL A 59 1.71 -1.62 2.87
CA VAL A 59 2.46 -2.85 3.11
C VAL A 59 2.31 -3.75 1.89
N SER A 60 3.43 -4.08 1.25
CA SER A 60 3.48 -5.06 0.16
C SER A 60 3.91 -6.44 0.67
N LEU A 61 3.08 -7.45 0.48
CA LEU A 61 3.32 -8.84 0.89
C LEU A 61 3.90 -9.71 -0.24
N GLY A 62 4.20 -9.14 -1.40
CA GLY A 62 4.70 -9.89 -2.55
C GLY A 62 5.57 -9.03 -3.45
N ASN A 63 4.99 -8.49 -4.52
CA ASN A 63 5.73 -7.67 -5.47
C ASN A 63 6.42 -6.45 -4.80
N PRO A 64 7.77 -6.33 -4.88
CA PRO A 64 8.49 -5.24 -4.23
C PRO A 64 8.36 -3.87 -4.93
N TYR A 65 7.68 -3.83 -6.07
CA TYR A 65 7.60 -2.68 -6.98
C TYR A 65 6.23 -1.98 -6.99
N HIS A 66 5.36 -2.25 -6.01
CA HIS A 66 4.04 -1.61 -5.93
C HIS A 66 4.12 -0.09 -5.80
N LEU A 67 5.24 0.46 -5.32
CA LEU A 67 5.47 1.90 -5.24
C LEU A 67 5.28 2.62 -6.58
N LEU A 68 5.47 1.94 -7.72
CA LEU A 68 5.21 2.49 -9.03
C LEU A 68 3.72 2.76 -9.32
N ASP A 69 2.84 1.97 -8.72
CA ASP A 69 1.39 2.15 -8.82
C ASP A 69 0.86 3.16 -7.80
N VAL A 70 1.59 3.36 -6.69
CA VAL A 70 1.20 4.23 -5.58
C VAL A 70 2.29 5.23 -5.17
N PRO A 71 2.87 6.01 -6.10
CA PRO A 71 4.00 6.90 -5.79
C PRO A 71 3.64 7.96 -4.75
N MET A 72 2.36 8.35 -4.65
CA MET A 72 1.88 9.35 -3.70
C MET A 72 1.94 8.92 -2.23
N ILE A 73 2.12 7.63 -1.94
CA ILE A 73 2.15 7.12 -0.55
C ILE A 73 3.54 7.34 0.04
N LYS A 74 3.58 8.10 1.13
CA LYS A 74 4.83 8.51 1.80
C LYS A 74 5.45 7.44 2.71
N THR A 75 4.64 6.50 3.20
CA THR A 75 5.12 5.42 4.09
C THR A 75 4.84 4.07 3.45
N TYR A 76 5.91 3.39 3.03
CA TYR A 76 5.83 2.15 2.28
C TYR A 76 6.76 1.09 2.89
N VAL A 77 6.23 -0.12 3.08
CA VAL A 77 6.93 -1.27 3.67
C VAL A 77 6.86 -2.45 2.72
N ASN A 78 8.01 -2.99 2.33
CA ASN A 78 8.09 -4.28 1.65
C ASN A 78 8.28 -5.41 2.67
N ALA A 79 7.34 -6.34 2.69
CA ALA A 79 7.37 -7.57 3.49
C ALA A 79 7.78 -8.80 2.66
N TYR A 80 7.68 -8.72 1.31
CA TYR A 80 8.10 -9.73 0.32
C TYR A 80 7.36 -11.08 0.36
N CYS A 81 6.68 -11.40 1.44
CA CYS A 81 5.96 -12.65 1.61
C CYS A 81 4.69 -12.46 2.46
N ASN A 82 3.68 -13.30 2.21
CA ASN A 82 2.36 -13.27 2.83
C ASN A 82 2.16 -14.34 3.92
N TYR A 83 3.24 -14.95 4.43
CA TYR A 83 3.12 -15.89 5.56
C TYR A 83 2.73 -15.17 6.85
N ASP A 84 1.98 -15.87 7.72
CA ASP A 84 1.46 -15.33 8.98
C ASP A 84 2.56 -14.73 9.87
N HIS A 85 3.69 -15.42 10.02
CA HIS A 85 4.81 -14.93 10.81
C HIS A 85 5.42 -13.63 10.26
N VAL A 86 5.36 -13.41 8.94
CA VAL A 86 5.83 -12.16 8.31
C VAL A 86 4.84 -11.05 8.59
N MET A 87 3.53 -11.32 8.47
CA MET A 87 2.49 -10.34 8.78
C MET A 87 2.53 -9.92 10.26
N GLU A 88 2.69 -10.88 11.17
CA GLU A 88 2.88 -10.60 12.61
C GLU A 88 4.13 -9.75 12.86
N ALA A 89 5.25 -10.05 12.20
CA ALA A 89 6.47 -9.28 12.31
C ALA A 89 6.31 -7.85 11.78
N VAL A 90 5.60 -7.66 10.67
CA VAL A 90 5.27 -6.33 10.13
C VAL A 90 4.44 -5.53 11.13
N VAL A 91 3.39 -6.14 11.69
CA VAL A 91 2.55 -5.51 12.71
C VAL A 91 3.40 -5.11 13.92
N ALA A 92 4.22 -6.02 14.47
CA ALA A 92 5.09 -5.72 15.59
C ALA A 92 6.05 -4.55 15.32
N LYS A 93 6.56 -4.43 14.08
CA LYS A 93 7.45 -3.35 13.68
C LYS A 93 6.73 -2.01 13.50
N ILE A 94 5.53 -2.02 12.93
CA ILE A 94 4.67 -0.82 12.82
C ILE A 94 4.35 -0.26 14.21
N PHE A 95 4.07 -1.13 15.18
CA PHE A 95 3.84 -0.73 16.58
C PHE A 95 5.11 -0.42 17.37
N GLY A 96 6.30 -0.45 16.75
CA GLY A 96 7.57 -0.14 17.41
C GLY A 96 8.04 -1.19 18.43
N ARG A 97 7.42 -2.38 18.46
CA ARG A 97 7.81 -3.49 19.35
C ARG A 97 9.08 -4.20 18.85
N SER A 98 9.45 -3.97 17.59
CA SER A 98 10.64 -4.51 16.94
C SER A 98 11.13 -3.50 15.89
N GLU A 99 12.44 -3.41 15.67
CA GLU A 99 13.01 -2.50 14.67
C GLU A 99 12.96 -3.09 13.26
N PHE A 100 12.90 -2.25 12.23
CA PHE A 100 13.10 -2.67 10.85
C PHE A 100 14.58 -2.95 10.60
N LYS A 101 14.88 -4.19 10.19
CA LYS A 101 16.25 -4.67 9.92
C LYS A 101 16.47 -5.08 8.46
N GLY A 102 15.40 -5.03 7.66
CA GLY A 102 15.44 -5.45 6.26
C GLY A 102 16.19 -4.44 5.40
N GLN A 103 17.03 -4.95 4.51
CA GLN A 103 17.59 -4.18 3.41
C GLN A 103 16.95 -4.67 2.12
N SER A 104 16.42 -3.75 1.31
CA SER A 104 15.81 -4.13 0.04
C SER A 104 16.83 -4.80 -0.88
N PRO A 105 16.60 -6.03 -1.35
CA PRO A 105 17.50 -6.72 -2.27
C PRO A 105 17.39 -6.21 -3.71
N VAL A 106 16.48 -5.26 -3.96
CA VAL A 106 16.16 -4.67 -5.26
C VAL A 106 16.01 -3.16 -5.13
N ASP A 107 16.11 -2.44 -6.25
CA ASP A 107 15.71 -1.03 -6.31
C ASP A 107 14.18 -0.91 -6.36
N ALA A 108 13.56 -0.79 -5.19
CA ALA A 108 12.11 -0.62 -5.05
C ALA A 108 11.58 0.65 -5.76
N PHE A 109 12.44 1.63 -6.01
CA PHE A 109 12.11 2.89 -6.69
C PHE A 109 12.20 2.78 -8.21
N MET A 110 12.81 1.71 -8.74
CA MET A 110 13.06 1.47 -10.16
C MET A 110 13.72 2.66 -10.89
N GLY A 111 14.63 3.35 -10.21
CA GLY A 111 15.32 4.53 -10.74
C GLY A 111 14.41 5.72 -11.08
N LYS A 112 13.12 5.70 -10.69
CA LYS A 112 12.19 6.79 -10.96
C LYS A 112 12.31 7.87 -9.90
N ILE A 113 12.18 9.13 -10.33
CA ILE A 113 12.23 10.27 -9.41
C ILE A 113 10.91 10.41 -8.65
N ASP A 114 9.80 10.11 -9.33
CA ASP A 114 8.43 10.19 -8.85
C ASP A 114 8.13 9.25 -7.68
N THR A 115 8.96 8.23 -7.47
CA THR A 115 8.84 7.30 -6.34
C THR A 115 9.67 7.72 -5.12
N ARG A 116 10.52 8.75 -5.22
CA ARG A 116 11.46 9.20 -4.17
C ARG A 116 10.99 10.44 -3.39
N LEU A 117 9.67 10.67 -3.33
CA LEU A 117 9.05 11.87 -2.76
C LEU A 117 9.45 12.17 -1.31
#